data_AF-A0A6C0H8D6-F1
#
_entry.id   AF-A0A6C0H8D6-F1
#
_cell.length_a   1.000
_cell.length_b   1.000
_cell.length_c   1.000
_cell.angle_alpha   90.00
_cell.angle_beta   90.00
_cell.angle_gamma   90.00
#
_symmetry.space_group_name_H-M   'P 1'
#
loop_
_entity.id
_entity.type
_entity.pdbx_description
1 polymer ?
#
loop_
_entity_poly.entity_id
_entity_poly.type
_entity_poly.pdbx_seq_one_letter_code
_entity_poly.pdbx_strand_id
1 'polypeptide(L)'
;MDIIKKHRKYNTEIRKKINSDLHKIKDEHFMQQIYNLIIEDIGHNYSKNINGIFINLNILSDFCIDKLINTLEEYSKYSKHDKNKKNNINISNYKFDDIEIINEMGHKLSNQEKLFIKKIKNYN
;
A
#
# COMPACT_ATOMS: atom_id res chain seq x y z
N MET A 1 -36.68 20.05 -15.70
CA MET A 1 -35.54 19.30 -16.27
C MET A 1 -35.29 18.14 -15.33
N ASP A 2 -35.83 16.97 -15.65
CA ASP A 2 -35.59 15.79 -14.83
C ASP A 2 -34.12 15.41 -14.94
N ILE A 3 -33.42 15.44 -13.81
CA ILE A 3 -32.07 14.92 -13.70
C ILE A 3 -32.21 13.42 -13.89
N ILE A 4 -32.02 12.94 -15.12
CA ILE A 4 -31.90 11.51 -15.42
C ILE A 4 -30.74 11.02 -14.55
N LYS A 5 -31.05 10.37 -13.43
CA LYS A 5 -30.05 9.74 -12.58
C LYS A 5 -29.42 8.64 -13.42
N LYS A 6 -28.25 8.94 -13.99
CA LYS A 6 -27.46 7.99 -14.77
C LYS A 6 -27.17 6.80 -13.86
N HIS A 7 -27.85 5.68 -14.11
CA HIS A 7 -27.61 4.45 -13.36
C HIS A 7 -26.16 4.05 -13.63
N ARG A 8 -25.35 4.02 -12.56
CA ARG A 8 -23.97 3.57 -12.64
C ARG A 8 -23.97 2.11 -13.07
N LYS A 9 -23.17 1.76 -14.09
CA LYS A 9 -22.98 0.36 -14.54
C LYS A 9 -22.45 -0.51 -13.41
N TYR A 10 -21.57 0.06 -12.58
CA TYR A 10 -20.92 -0.62 -11.48
C TYR A 10 -21.52 -0.29 -10.12
N ASN A 11 -22.06 -1.32 -9.46
CA ASN A 11 -22.61 -1.24 -8.11
C ASN A 11 -21.51 -1.11 -7.03
N THR A 12 -21.93 -0.89 -5.79
CA THR A 12 -21.03 -0.73 -4.63
C THR A 12 -20.16 -1.97 -4.38
N GLU A 13 -20.67 -3.17 -4.67
CA GLU A 13 -19.95 -4.42 -4.41
C GLU A 13 -18.73 -4.57 -5.32
N ILE A 14 -18.88 -4.24 -6.61
CA ILE A 14 -17.77 -4.27 -7.56
C ILE A 14 -16.69 -3.27 -7.16
N ARG A 15 -17.08 -2.06 -6.75
CA ARG A 15 -16.13 -1.03 -6.29
C ARG A 15 -15.40 -1.45 -5.01
N LYS A 16 -16.07 -2.14 -4.09
CA LYS A 16 -15.43 -2.75 -2.90
C LYS A 16 -14.43 -3.83 -3.29
N LYS A 17 -14.75 -4.69 -4.25
CA LYS A 17 -13.84 -5.71 -4.77
C LYS A 17 -12.59 -5.08 -5.39
N ILE A 18 -12.77 -4.09 -6.25
CA ILE A 18 -11.66 -3.31 -6.85
C ILE A 18 -10.79 -2.72 -5.75
N ASN A 19 -11.37 -2.10 -4.72
CA ASN A 19 -10.60 -1.55 -3.60
C ASN A 19 -9.74 -2.62 -2.90
N SER A 20 -10.32 -3.80 -2.65
CA SER A 20 -9.60 -4.92 -2.05
C SER A 20 -8.45 -5.40 -2.94
N ASP A 21 -8.65 -5.45 -4.26
CA ASP A 21 -7.65 -5.90 -5.21
C ASP A 21 -6.52 -4.87 -5.40
N LEU A 22 -6.84 -3.58 -5.38
CA LEU A 22 -5.85 -2.49 -5.40
C LEU A 22 -4.87 -2.59 -4.21
N HIS A 23 -5.36 -2.91 -3.01
CA HIS A 23 -4.50 -3.10 -1.83
C HIS A 23 -3.52 -4.27 -1.93
N LYS A 24 -3.73 -5.20 -2.87
CA LYS A 24 -2.83 -6.36 -3.06
C LYS A 24 -1.67 -6.06 -4.01
N ILE A 25 -1.75 -4.96 -4.75
CA ILE A 25 -0.71 -4.55 -5.68
C ILE A 25 0.49 -4.06 -4.88
N LYS A 26 1.67 -4.60 -5.18
CA LYS A 26 2.94 -4.17 -4.60
C LYS A 26 3.93 -3.66 -5.65
N ASP A 27 3.62 -3.88 -6.92
CA ASP A 27 4.48 -3.51 -8.02
C ASP A 27 4.32 -2.02 -8.33
N GLU A 28 5.44 -1.29 -8.32
CA GLU A 28 5.47 0.15 -8.50
C GLU A 28 4.94 0.58 -9.87
N HIS A 29 5.28 -0.15 -10.92
CA HIS A 29 4.86 0.16 -12.27
C HIS A 29 3.33 0.06 -12.41
N PHE A 30 2.72 -0.99 -11.85
CA PHE A 30 1.25 -1.08 -11.81
C PHE A 30 0.60 0.01 -10.96
N MET A 31 1.20 0.40 -9.83
CA MET A 31 0.70 1.50 -9.01
C MET A 31 0.71 2.84 -9.77
N GLN A 32 1.79 3.13 -10.50
CA GLN A 32 1.91 4.33 -11.33
C GLN A 32 0.87 4.34 -12.45
N GLN A 33 0.65 3.21 -13.14
CA GLN A 33 -0.37 3.10 -14.16
C GLN A 33 -1.77 3.38 -13.61
N ILE A 34 -2.11 2.78 -12.47
CA ILE A 34 -3.40 3.00 -11.81
C ILE A 34 -3.58 4.45 -11.40
N TYR A 35 -2.54 5.06 -10.85
CA TYR A 35 -2.56 6.48 -10.50
C TYR A 35 -2.85 7.34 -11.74
N ASN A 36 -2.13 7.11 -12.84
CA ASN A 36 -2.33 7.88 -14.08
C ASN A 36 -3.76 7.72 -14.61
N LEU A 37 -4.30 6.50 -14.63
CA LEU A 37 -5.68 6.23 -15.04
C LEU A 37 -6.71 7.02 -14.22
N ILE A 38 -6.50 7.09 -12.90
CA ILE A 38 -7.39 7.81 -12.01
C ILE A 38 -7.26 9.32 -12.24
N ILE A 39 -6.04 9.85 -12.36
CA ILE A 39 -5.82 11.28 -12.60
C ILE A 39 -6.39 11.72 -13.95
N GLU A 40 -6.31 10.88 -14.99
CA GLU A 40 -6.95 11.16 -16.27
C GLU A 40 -8.48 11.29 -16.16
N ASP A 41 -9.11 10.56 -15.25
CA ASP A 41 -10.57 10.55 -15.08
C ASP A 41 -11.07 11.69 -14.17
N ILE A 42 -10.41 11.91 -13.04
CA ILE A 42 -10.91 12.81 -11.98
C ILE A 42 -9.98 14.00 -11.69
N GLY A 43 -8.86 14.11 -12.40
CA GLY A 43 -7.86 15.16 -12.20
C GLY A 43 -7.33 15.19 -10.77
N HIS A 44 -7.38 16.37 -10.15
CA HIS A 44 -6.94 16.58 -8.76
C HIS A 44 -8.03 16.38 -7.71
N ASN A 45 -9.15 15.71 -8.04
CA ASN A 45 -10.24 15.46 -7.11
C ASN A 45 -9.94 14.31 -6.13
N TYR A 46 -8.84 14.43 -5.40
CA TYR A 46 -8.38 13.50 -4.38
C TYR A 46 -7.83 14.28 -3.18
N SER A 47 -7.74 13.64 -2.03
CA SER A 47 -7.09 14.22 -0.84
C SER A 47 -5.67 13.68 -0.71
N LYS A 48 -4.73 14.50 -0.21
CA LYS A 48 -3.35 14.07 0.06
C LYS A 48 -2.87 14.57 1.43
N ASN A 49 -2.06 13.77 2.10
CA ASN A 49 -1.34 14.16 3.31
C ASN A 49 0.02 13.43 3.38
N ILE A 50 0.74 13.53 4.50
CA ILE A 50 2.04 12.89 4.69
C ILE A 50 2.00 11.35 4.57
N ASN A 51 0.84 10.73 4.78
CA ASN A 51 0.63 9.30 4.68
C ASN A 51 0.26 8.85 3.25
N GLY A 52 0.03 9.78 2.32
CA GLY A 52 -0.20 9.47 0.91
C GLY A 52 -1.44 10.11 0.30
N ILE A 53 -1.95 9.47 -0.75
CA ILE A 53 -3.05 9.93 -1.60
C ILE A 53 -4.30 9.09 -1.33
N PHE A 54 -5.44 9.76 -1.18
CA PHE A 54 -6.74 9.18 -0.86
C PHE A 54 -7.73 9.51 -1.99
N ILE A 55 -8.18 8.47 -2.68
CA ILE A 55 -9.08 8.57 -3.82
C ILE A 55 -10.44 7.98 -3.46
N ASN A 56 -11.51 8.71 -3.75
CA ASN A 56 -12.87 8.20 -3.59
C ASN A 56 -13.29 7.44 -4.85
N LEU A 57 -13.29 6.10 -4.79
CA LEU A 57 -13.68 5.27 -5.94
C LEU A 57 -15.10 5.54 -6.44
N ASN A 58 -16.01 6.14 -5.66
CA ASN A 58 -17.38 6.40 -6.10
C ASN A 58 -17.52 7.53 -7.12
N ILE A 59 -16.50 8.38 -7.25
CA ILE A 59 -16.51 9.49 -8.21
C ILE A 59 -15.96 9.08 -9.58
N LEU A 60 -15.32 7.90 -9.67
CA LEU A 60 -14.78 7.37 -10.92
C LEU A 60 -15.89 7.02 -11.91
N SER A 61 -15.67 7.39 -13.17
CA SER A 61 -16.52 7.05 -14.29
C SER A 61 -16.54 5.55 -14.54
N ASP A 62 -17.62 5.05 -15.17
CA ASP A 62 -17.71 3.62 -15.51
C ASP A 62 -16.58 3.19 -16.47
N PHE A 63 -16.10 4.11 -17.32
CA PHE A 63 -14.96 3.88 -18.21
C PHE A 63 -13.65 3.70 -17.44
N CYS A 64 -13.39 4.54 -16.44
CA CYS A 64 -12.22 4.38 -15.58
C CYS A 64 -12.30 3.06 -14.79
N ILE A 65 -13.50 2.68 -14.32
CA ILE A 65 -13.70 1.38 -13.65
C ILE A 65 -13.43 0.22 -14.60
N ASP A 66 -13.88 0.27 -15.85
CA ASP A 66 -13.59 -0.74 -16.88
C ASP A 66 -12.06 -0.90 -17.06
N LYS A 67 -11.32 0.22 -17.19
CA LYS A 67 -9.86 0.18 -17.32
C LYS A 67 -9.18 -0.40 -16.08
N LEU A 68 -9.60 -0.01 -14.88
CA LEU A 68 -9.04 -0.53 -13.63
C LEU A 68 -9.22 -2.05 -13.51
N ILE A 69 -10.37 -2.58 -13.93
CA ILE A 69 -10.60 -4.03 -13.95
C ILE A 69 -9.60 -4.70 -14.88
N ASN A 70 -9.41 -4.19 -16.11
CA ASN A 70 -8.46 -4.75 -17.05
C ASN A 70 -7.01 -4.72 -16.50
N THR A 71 -6.57 -3.61 -15.93
CA THR A 71 -5.24 -3.49 -15.33
C THR A 71 -5.05 -4.46 -14.15
N LEU A 72 -6.08 -4.68 -13.33
CA LEU A 72 -6.05 -5.65 -12.24
C LEU A 72 -5.96 -7.10 -12.75
N GLU A 73 -6.64 -7.42 -13.85
CA GLU A 73 -6.53 -8.74 -14.48
C GLU A 73 -5.14 -9.00 -15.07
N GLU A 74 -4.54 -7.99 -15.71
CA GLU A 74 -3.17 -8.03 -16.19
C GLU A 74 -2.18 -8.25 -15.04
N TYR A 75 -2.34 -7.51 -13.94
CA TYR A 75 -1.53 -7.69 -12.74
C TYR A 75 -1.64 -9.11 -12.17
N SER A 76 -2.86 -9.66 -12.13
CA SER A 76 -3.10 -11.03 -11.66
C SER A 76 -2.36 -12.07 -12.52
N LYS A 77 -2.34 -11.89 -13.85
CA LYS A 77 -1.59 -12.77 -14.77
C LYS A 77 -0.07 -12.61 -14.57
N TYR A 78 0.41 -11.37 -14.46
CA TYR A 78 1.81 -11.06 -14.20
C TYR A 78 2.30 -11.69 -12.88
N SER A 79 1.57 -11.46 -11.78
CA SER A 79 1.92 -11.98 -10.45
C SER A 79 1.96 -13.51 -10.40
N LYS A 80 1.08 -14.19 -11.16
CA LYS A 80 1.11 -15.66 -11.28
C LYS A 80 2.33 -16.16 -12.06
N HIS A 81 2.70 -15.47 -13.14
CA HIS A 81 3.91 -15.79 -13.90
C HIS A 81 5.18 -15.62 -13.07
N ASP A 82 5.26 -14.57 -12.27
CA ASP A 82 6.42 -14.31 -11.41
C ASP A 82 6.57 -15.37 -10.30
N LYS A 83 5.44 -15.85 -9.74
CA LYS A 83 5.45 -16.99 -8.79
C LYS A 83 5.95 -18.29 -9.42
N ASN A 84 5.62 -18.55 -10.68
CA ASN A 84 6.12 -19.72 -11.43
C ASN A 84 7.58 -19.57 -11.87
N LYS A 85 8.12 -18.34 -11.85
CA LYS A 85 9.52 -18.02 -12.17
C LYS A 85 10.45 -18.12 -10.96
N LYS A 86 9.93 -18.45 -9.77
CA LYS A 86 10.74 -18.92 -8.65
C LYS A 86 11.34 -20.28 -9.01
N ASN A 87 12.36 -20.25 -9.86
CA ASN A 87 13.47 -21.20 -9.77
C ASN A 87 13.87 -21.28 -8.30
N ASN A 88 14.16 -22.49 -7.84
CA ASN A 88 14.65 -22.83 -6.50
C ASN A 88 15.86 -21.97 -6.10
N ILE A 89 15.64 -20.73 -5.71
CA ILE A 89 16.57 -20.02 -4.86
C ILE A 89 16.11 -20.39 -3.46
N ASN A 90 16.74 -21.44 -2.92
CA ASN A 90 16.79 -21.64 -1.47
C ASN A 90 17.46 -20.38 -0.90
N ILE A 91 16.64 -19.37 -0.61
CA ILE A 91 17.02 -18.35 0.34
C ILE A 91 17.00 -19.13 1.66
N SER A 92 18.17 -19.63 2.08
CA SER A 92 18.35 -19.96 3.49
C SER A 92 17.99 -18.67 4.22
N ASN A 93 16.84 -18.64 4.87
CA ASN A 93 16.49 -17.58 5.78
C ASN A 93 17.70 -17.41 6.68
N TYR A 94 18.42 -16.30 6.52
CA TYR A 94 19.41 -15.89 7.48
C TYR A 94 18.60 -15.74 8.77
N LYS A 95 18.73 -16.72 9.65
CA LYS A 95 18.29 -16.56 11.03
C LYS A 95 19.21 -15.46 11.54
N PHE A 96 18.69 -14.25 11.59
CA PHE A 96 19.24 -13.26 12.49
C PHE A 96 19.03 -13.86 13.88
N ASP A 97 20.10 -14.43 14.45
CA ASP A 97 20.14 -14.59 15.89
C ASP A 97 20.04 -13.18 16.45
N ASP A 98 18.99 -12.91 17.23
CA ASP A 98 18.68 -11.61 17.85
C ASP A 98 19.85 -11.01 18.67
N ILE A 99 20.93 -11.76 18.83
CA ILE A 99 22.16 -11.43 19.55
C ILE A 99 23.05 -10.47 18.75
N GLU A 100 23.11 -10.56 17.41
CA GLU A 100 24.07 -9.75 16.63
C GLU A 100 23.66 -8.30 16.39
N ILE A 101 22.35 -8.00 16.26
CA ILE A 101 21.86 -6.62 16.02
C ILE A 101 22.07 -5.73 17.27
N ILE A 102 22.11 -6.31 18.47
CA ILE A 102 22.28 -5.55 19.71
C ILE A 102 23.69 -4.93 19.80
N ASN A 103 24.69 -5.53 19.16
CA ASN A 103 26.06 -5.03 19.23
C ASN A 103 26.31 -3.75 18.40
N GLU A 104 25.51 -3.47 17.36
CA GLU A 104 25.70 -2.26 16.53
C GLU A 104 24.99 -1.01 17.09
N MET A 105 23.94 -1.16 17.90
CA MET A 105 23.20 -0.01 18.49
C MET A 105 23.66 0.37 19.90
N GLY A 106 24.63 -0.34 20.47
CA GLY A 106 25.10 -0.15 21.84
C GLY A 106 24.10 -0.65 22.90
N HIS A 107 24.58 -0.77 24.14
CA HIS A 107 23.80 -1.35 25.23
C HIS A 107 22.52 -0.53 25.49
N LYS A 108 21.35 -1.13 25.25
CA LYS A 108 20.06 -0.48 25.54
C LYS A 108 19.85 -0.45 27.05
N LEU A 109 19.84 0.76 27.62
CA LEU A 109 19.58 0.95 29.05
C LEU A 109 18.16 0.49 29.42
N SER A 110 18.07 -0.27 30.50
CA SER A 110 16.83 -0.62 31.18
C SER A 110 16.13 0.63 31.74
N ASN A 111 14.84 0.51 32.04
CA ASN A 111 14.09 1.62 32.65
C ASN A 111 14.65 2.01 34.03
N GLN A 112 15.22 1.05 34.77
CA GLN A 112 15.84 1.32 36.07
C GLN A 112 17.12 2.16 35.92
N GLU A 113 17.99 1.82 34.96
CA GLU A 113 19.21 2.60 34.69
C GLU A 113 18.88 4.02 34.20
N LYS A 114 17.87 4.16 33.34
CA LYS A 114 17.38 5.48 32.89
C LYS A 114 16.88 6.34 34.07
N LEU A 115 16.19 5.73 35.04
CA LEU A 115 15.74 6.42 36.25
C LEU A 115 16.91 6.85 37.14
N PHE A 116 17.96 6.02 37.25
CA PHE A 116 19.16 6.35 38.01
C PHE A 116 19.92 7.54 37.42
N ILE A 117 20.13 7.55 36.09
CA ILE A 117 20.77 8.67 35.38
C ILE A 117 19.95 9.95 35.55
N LYS A 118 18.62 9.86 35.46
CA LYS A 118 17.73 11.01 35.68
C LYS A 118 17.86 11.59 37.09
N LYS A 119 18.06 10.75 38.10
CA LYS A 119 18.33 11.21 39.47
C LYS A 119 19.66 11.93 39.56
N ILE A 120 20.75 11.35 39.03
CA ILE A 120 22.09 11.96 39.06
C ILE A 120 22.10 13.33 38.36
N LYS A 121 21.45 13.45 37.19
CA LYS A 121 21.42 14.68 36.41
C LYS A 121 20.68 15.84 37.10
N ASN A 122 19.78 15.54 38.04
CA ASN A 122 19.03 16.53 38.80
C ASN A 122 19.73 16.94 40.12
N TYR A 123 20.90 16.37 40.43
CA TYR A 123 21.68 16.69 41.63
C TYR A 123 22.90 17.58 41.36
N ASN A 124 23.11 18.00 40.10
CA ASN A 124 24.02 19.07 39.68
C ASN A 124 23.21 20.25 39.16
#